data_AF-A0A6B9ZJP4-F1
#
_entry.id   AF-A0A6B9ZJP4-F1
#
_cell.length_a   1.000
_cell.length_b   1.000
_cell.length_c   1.000
_cell.angle_alpha   90.00
_cell.angle_beta   90.00
_cell.angle_gamma   90.00
#
_symmetry.space_group_name_H-M   'P 1'
#
loop_
_entity.id
_entity.type
_entity.pdbx_description
1 polymer ?
#
loop_
_entity_poly.entity_id
_entity_poly.type
_entity_poly.pdbx_seq_one_letter_code
_entity_poly.pdbx_strand_id
1 'polypeptide(L)'
;MSNISEQGFCAGWMGYLEYDLWRIMQGGHNRYGQYYVSQEEMDTLWAMVDKCGCWIVFDDDKEETAVDLDTWKEMYARYVNGNHTG
;
A
#
# COMPACT_ATOMS: atom_id res chain seq x y z
N MET A 1 9.88 32.89 7.88
CA MET A 1 8.43 32.76 8.11
C MET A 1 7.74 33.00 6.76
N SER A 2 7.35 32.03 5.96
CA SER A 2 6.95 30.64 6.21
C SER A 2 7.10 29.90 4.87
N ASN A 3 8.15 29.09 4.68
CA ASN A 3 8.33 28.32 3.44
C ASN A 3 9.17 27.05 3.65
N ILE A 4 9.25 26.54 4.89
CA ILE A 4 9.93 25.29 5.26
C ILE A 4 9.23 24.66 6.48
N SER A 5 7.90 24.74 6.55
CA SER A 5 7.13 24.14 7.66
C SER A 5 5.92 23.33 7.20
N GLU A 6 5.76 23.11 5.90
CA GLU A 6 4.76 22.19 5.34
C GLU A 6 5.38 20.89 4.78
N GLN A 7 6.70 20.72 4.92
CA GLN A 7 7.40 19.46 4.61
C GLN A 7 7.87 18.72 5.89
N GLY A 8 7.54 19.27 7.07
CA GLY A 8 8.06 18.84 8.36
C GLY A 8 7.35 17.65 9.01
N PHE A 9 6.19 17.24 8.49
CA PHE A 9 5.59 15.94 8.81
C PHE A 9 5.64 15.06 7.58
N CYS A 10 6.86 14.60 7.29
CA CYS A 10 7.13 13.38 6.53
C CYS A 10 6.53 12.17 7.27
N ALA A 11 5.21 12.11 7.37
CA ALA A 11 4.46 10.89 7.65
C ALA A 11 4.17 10.11 6.35
N GLY A 12 4.69 10.56 5.20
CA GLY A 12 4.63 9.83 3.93
C GLY A 12 5.48 8.56 3.87
N TRP A 13 6.15 8.18 4.97
CA TRP A 13 6.84 6.90 5.14
C TRP A 13 5.99 5.81 5.80
N MET A 14 4.80 6.16 6.32
CA MET A 14 3.79 5.19 6.81
C MET A 14 2.54 5.12 5.92
N GLY A 15 2.34 6.07 5.01
CA GLY A 15 1.43 5.85 3.89
C GLY A 15 2.13 5.04 2.81
N TYR A 16 1.42 4.21 2.08
CA TYR A 16 1.86 3.43 0.91
C TYR A 16 2.44 2.02 1.16
N LEU A 17 2.45 1.52 2.40
CA LEU A 17 2.78 0.13 2.72
C LEU A 17 1.89 -0.84 1.93
N GLU A 18 0.59 -0.56 1.91
CA GLU A 18 -0.41 -1.39 1.24
C GLU A 18 -0.15 -1.50 -0.28
N TYR A 19 0.30 -0.42 -0.93
CA TYR A 19 0.58 -0.42 -2.35
C TYR A 19 1.88 -1.15 -2.69
N ASP A 20 2.89 -1.08 -1.82
CA ASP A 20 4.15 -1.82 -1.98
C ASP A 20 3.91 -3.32 -1.80
N LEU A 21 3.15 -3.71 -0.76
CA LEU A 21 2.72 -5.10 -0.55
C LEU A 21 1.92 -5.64 -1.76
N TRP A 22 0.97 -4.85 -2.28
CA TRP A 22 0.22 -5.24 -3.47
C TRP A 22 1.11 -5.37 -4.70
N ARG A 23 2.09 -4.47 -4.89
CA ARG A 23 3.08 -4.57 -5.98
C ARG A 23 3.91 -5.85 -5.84
N ILE A 24 4.34 -6.20 -4.63
CA ILE A 24 5.08 -7.43 -4.34
C ILE A 24 4.22 -8.65 -4.71
N MET A 25 2.97 -8.69 -4.27
CA MET A 25 2.04 -9.78 -4.59
C MET A 25 1.76 -9.95 -6.08
N GLN A 26 1.81 -8.87 -6.86
CA GLN A 26 1.63 -8.90 -8.31
C GLN A 26 2.87 -9.40 -9.08
N GLY A 27 3.92 -9.83 -8.38
CA GLY A 27 5.17 -10.31 -8.97
C GLY A 27 6.29 -9.27 -8.98
N GLY A 28 6.20 -8.23 -8.14
CA GLY A 28 7.28 -7.30 -7.89
C GLY A 28 8.44 -7.93 -7.10
N HIS A 29 9.53 -7.18 -6.89
CA HIS A 29 10.62 -7.63 -6.03
C HIS A 29 10.12 -7.83 -4.59
N ASN A 30 10.36 -9.00 -4.02
CA ASN A 30 9.92 -9.47 -2.69
C ASN A 30 10.50 -8.69 -1.49
N ARG A 31 10.98 -7.47 -1.74
CA ARG A 31 11.72 -6.65 -0.80
C ARG A 31 10.88 -5.44 -0.46
N TYR A 32 10.30 -5.50 0.73
CA TYR A 32 9.62 -4.39 1.38
C TYR A 32 10.65 -3.57 2.17
N GLY A 33 11.26 -2.55 1.55
CA GLY A 33 12.33 -1.76 2.17
C GLY A 33 13.55 -2.59 2.60
N GLN A 34 13.72 -2.80 3.92
CA GLN A 34 14.74 -3.70 4.49
C GLN A 34 14.19 -5.10 4.85
N TYR A 35 12.88 -5.27 4.81
CA TYR A 35 12.19 -6.52 5.11
C TYR A 35 12.03 -7.36 3.83
N TYR A 36 12.20 -8.67 3.94
CA TYR A 36 11.95 -9.61 2.86
C TYR A 36 10.65 -10.34 3.16
N VAL A 37 9.64 -10.13 2.32
CA VAL A 37 8.35 -10.80 2.50
C VAL A 37 8.53 -12.24 2.03
N SER A 38 8.31 -13.18 2.94
CA SER A 38 8.45 -14.60 2.64
C SER A 38 7.29 -15.09 1.76
N GLN A 39 7.53 -16.15 0.99
CA GLN A 39 6.49 -16.71 0.12
C GLN A 39 5.27 -17.21 0.92
N GLU A 40 5.50 -17.72 2.14
CA GLU A 40 4.45 -18.15 3.07
C GLU A 40 3.57 -16.99 3.55
N GLU A 41 4.17 -15.82 3.77
CA GLU A 41 3.45 -14.60 4.16
C GLU A 41 2.63 -14.07 2.99
N MET A 42 3.19 -14.08 1.78
CA MET A 42 2.45 -13.72 0.56
C MET A 42 1.27 -14.65 0.31
N ASP A 43 1.44 -15.96 0.50
CA ASP A 43 0.38 -16.96 0.33
C ASP A 43 -0.73 -16.77 1.38
N THR A 44 -0.36 -16.53 2.64
CA THR A 44 -1.31 -16.22 3.72
C THR A 44 -2.11 -14.96 3.40
N LEU A 45 -1.44 -13.91 2.90
CA LEU A 45 -2.09 -12.66 2.53
C LEU A 45 -3.05 -12.87 1.35
N TRP A 46 -2.63 -13.61 0.32
CA TRP A 46 -3.47 -13.99 -0.81
C TRP A 46 -4.71 -14.77 -0.37
N ALA A 47 -4.54 -15.72 0.55
CA ALA A 47 -5.65 -16.49 1.09
C ALA A 47 -6.65 -15.63 1.87
N MET A 48 -6.18 -14.61 2.60
CA MET A 48 -7.07 -13.67 3.29
C MET A 48 -7.84 -12.79 2.30
N VAL A 49 -7.18 -12.31 1.26
CA VAL A 49 -7.79 -11.48 0.22
C VAL A 49 -8.81 -12.26 -0.60
N ASP A 50 -8.48 -13.50 -1.00
CA ASP A 50 -9.39 -14.38 -1.71
C ASP A 50 -10.62 -14.72 -0.85
N LYS A 51 -10.41 -14.98 0.44
CA LYS A 51 -11.49 -15.36 1.37
C LYS A 51 -12.40 -14.19 1.75
N CYS A 52 -11.85 -12.99 1.93
CA CYS A 52 -12.61 -11.81 2.32
C CYS A 52 -13.14 -11.01 1.11
N GLY A 53 -12.52 -11.13 -0.06
CA GLY A 53 -12.81 -10.29 -1.22
C GLY A 53 -12.43 -8.82 -1.02
N CYS A 54 -11.66 -8.52 0.03
CA CYS A 54 -11.34 -7.16 0.45
C CYS A 54 -9.83 -7.02 0.70
N TRP A 55 -9.34 -5.79 0.58
CA TRP A 55 -7.98 -5.38 0.91
C TRP A 55 -8.00 -4.38 2.07
N ILE A 56 -7.00 -4.42 2.94
CA ILE A 56 -6.88 -3.49 4.06
C ILE A 56 -5.97 -2.33 3.65
N VAL A 57 -6.49 -1.11 3.78
CA VAL A 57 -5.76 0.14 3.55
C VAL A 57 -5.61 0.85 4.87
N PHE A 58 -4.40 1.34 5.15
CA PHE A 58 -4.14 2.12 6.34
C PHE A 58 -4.27 3.61 6.00
N ASP A 59 -5.27 4.25 6.60
CA ASP A 59 -5.48 5.70 6.48
C ASP A 59 -5.15 6.38 7.82
N ASP A 60 -4.58 7.58 7.80
CA ASP A 60 -4.18 8.33 9.00
C ASP A 60 -5.39 8.69 9.89
N ASP A 61 -6.59 8.83 9.29
CA ASP A 61 -7.82 9.24 9.99
C ASP A 61 -8.68 8.04 10.44
N LYS A 62 -8.63 6.93 9.67
CA LYS A 62 -9.49 5.75 9.87
C LYS A 62 -8.76 4.47 10.24
N GLU A 63 -7.44 4.51 10.39
CA GLU A 63 -6.60 3.34 10.63
C GLU A 63 -6.86 2.25 9.57
N GLU A 64 -7.11 1.01 9.99
CA GLU A 64 -7.37 -0.15 9.14
C GLU A 64 -8.76 -0.10 8.49
N THR A 65 -8.82 0.32 7.23
CA THR A 65 -10.04 0.31 6.42
C THR A 65 -10.05 -0.84 5.44
N ALA A 66 -11.05 -1.73 5.56
CA ALA A 66 -11.30 -2.76 4.57
C ALA A 66 -12.04 -2.18 3.35
N VAL A 67 -11.41 -2.25 2.18
CA VAL A 67 -11.98 -1.87 0.89
C VAL A 67 -12.18 -3.11 0.03
N ASP A 68 -13.21 -3.12 -0.81
CA ASP A 68 -13.39 -4.19 -1.79
C ASP A 68 -12.24 -4.21 -2.81
N LEU A 69 -11.94 -5.38 -3.38
CA LEU A 69 -10.86 -5.54 -4.35
C LEU A 69 -11.00 -4.68 -5.62
N ASP A 70 -12.22 -4.42 -6.08
CA ASP A 70 -12.48 -3.54 -7.22
C ASP A 70 -12.11 -2.09 -6.87
N THR A 71 -12.58 -1.63 -5.71
CA THR A 71 -12.24 -0.30 -5.16
C THR A 71 -10.73 -0.16 -4.97
N TRP A 72 -10.08 -1.19 -4.44
CA TRP A 72 -8.64 -1.22 -4.25
C TRP A 72 -7.88 -1.13 -5.58
N LYS A 73 -8.31 -1.87 -6.62
CA LYS A 73 -7.70 -1.79 -7.95
C LYS A 73 -7.79 -0.40 -8.55
N GLU A 74 -8.93 0.28 -8.37
CA GLU A 74 -9.08 1.68 -8.80
C GLU A 74 -8.14 2.62 -8.03
N MET A 75 -8.05 2.46 -6.71
CA MET A 75 -7.11 3.21 -5.86
C MET A 75 -5.66 2.98 -6.27
N TYR A 76 -5.26 1.71 -6.45
CA TYR A 76 -3.92 1.34 -6.89
C TYR A 76 -3.62 1.86 -8.29
N ALA A 77 -4.56 1.75 -9.23
CA ALA A 77 -4.40 2.30 -10.58
C ALA A 77 -4.19 3.81 -10.52
N ARG A 78 -4.96 4.54 -9.70
CA ARG A 78 -4.78 5.98 -9.48
C ARG A 78 -3.44 6.30 -8.84
N TYR A 79 -2.98 5.51 -7.88
CA TYR A 79 -1.67 5.65 -7.25
C TYR A 79 -0.53 5.45 -8.28
N VAL A 80 -0.59 4.38 -9.07
CA VAL A 80 0.41 4.09 -10.11
C VAL A 80 0.43 5.17 -11.20
N ASN A 81 -0.75 5.64 -11.64
CA ASN A 81 -0.85 6.73 -12.62
C ASN A 81 -0.43 8.09 -12.03
N GLY A 82 -0.66 8.32 -10.73
CA GLY A 82 -0.31 9.57 -10.06
C GLY A 82 1.18 9.69 -9.70
N ASN A 83 1.91 8.58 -9.57
CA ASN A 83 3.27 8.56 -9.05
C ASN A 83 4.39 8.45 -10.12
N HIS A 84 4.13 8.74 -11.41
CA HIS A 84 5.21 8.90 -12.40
C HIS A 84 4.84 9.70 -13.67
N THR A 85 4.93 11.03 -13.58
CA THR A 85 5.72 11.81 -14.56
C THR A 85 6.50 12.85 -13.76
N GLY A 86 7.73 12.50 -13.41
CA GLY A 86 8.69 13.35 -12.72
C GLY A 86 10.05 12.68 -12.71
#